data_AF-A0A7Y3JBC3-F1
#
_entry.id   AF-A0A7Y3JBC3-F1
#
_cell.length_a   1.000
_cell.length_b   1.000
_cell.length_c   1.000
_cell.angle_alpha   90.00
_cell.angle_beta   90.00
_cell.angle_gamma   90.00
#
_symmetry.space_group_name_H-M   'P 1'
#
loop_
_entity.id
_entity.type
_entity.pdbx_description
1 polymer ?
#
loop_
_entity_poly.entity_id
_entity_poly.type
_entity_poly.pdbx_seq_one_letter_code
_entity_poly.pdbx_strand_id
1 'polypeptide(L)'
;MSKPEDPIDRLLKLGIKCLLTDKDVALILGIKPSGMRQRRYKYPETLPPSFRHGKSHRYDPEVVKAWLEEKRRECQDKAVGLALQRGKRRRT
;
A
#
# COMPACT_ATOMS: atom_id res chain seq x y z
N MET A 1 9.76 -25.72 4.09
CA MET A 1 8.71 -25.04 3.29
C MET A 1 9.04 -23.56 3.26
N SER A 2 9.50 -23.06 2.12
CA SER A 2 9.88 -21.66 1.93
C SER A 2 8.64 -20.79 2.15
N LYS A 3 8.75 -19.77 3.02
CA LYS A 3 7.71 -18.76 3.19
C LYS A 3 7.29 -18.25 1.80
N PRO A 4 5.99 -18.08 1.53
CA PRO A 4 5.56 -17.47 0.27
C PRO A 4 6.29 -16.12 0.16
N GLU A 5 7.09 -15.95 -0.90
CA GLU A 5 7.79 -14.69 -1.13
C GLU A 5 6.75 -13.57 -1.11
N ASP A 6 7.04 -12.52 -0.34
CA ASP A 6 6.19 -11.35 -0.27
C ASP A 6 5.96 -10.86 -1.71
N PRO A 7 4.70 -10.64 -2.15
CA PRO A 7 4.41 -10.23 -3.52
C PRO A 7 5.15 -8.93 -3.91
N ILE A 8 5.47 -8.11 -2.90
CA ILE A 8 6.31 -6.92 -3.03
C ILE A 8 7.76 -7.30 -3.42
N ASP A 9 8.37 -8.24 -2.70
CA ASP A 9 9.73 -8.74 -3.00
C ASP A 9 9.80 -9.40 -4.38
N ARG A 10 8.75 -10.13 -4.78
CA ARG A 10 8.69 -10.75 -6.10
C ARG A 10 8.61 -9.72 -7.24
N LEU A 11 7.86 -8.64 -7.04
CA LEU A 11 7.80 -7.52 -7.98
C LEU A 11 9.12 -6.75 -8.07
N LEU A 12 9.83 -6.58 -6.95
CA LEU A 12 11.15 -5.95 -6.91
C LEU A 12 12.23 -6.81 -7.61
N LYS A 13 12.19 -8.15 -7.42
CA LYS A 13 13.11 -9.11 -8.03
C LYS A 13 12.97 -9.24 -9.54
N LEU A 14 11.77 -9.03 -10.10
CA LEU A 14 11.50 -9.17 -11.53
C LEU A 14 12.10 -8.06 -12.41
N GLY A 15 12.82 -7.11 -11.84
CA GLY A 15 13.51 -6.08 -12.61
C GLY A 15 12.60 -4.90 -12.88
N ILE A 16 12.67 -3.95 -11.94
CA ILE A 16 12.17 -2.58 -11.98
C ILE A 16 12.64 -1.90 -13.28
N LYS A 17 11.89 -2.06 -14.37
CA LYS A 17 12.05 -1.29 -15.61
C LYS A 17 10.74 -0.78 -16.20
N CYS A 18 9.60 -1.22 -15.64
CA CYS A 18 8.27 -0.87 -16.14
C CYS A 18 7.36 -0.33 -15.05
N LEU A 19 6.57 0.68 -15.42
CA LEU A 19 5.59 1.32 -14.54
C LEU A 19 4.47 0.34 -14.17
N LEU A 20 4.15 0.27 -12.89
CA LEU A 20 3.08 -0.58 -12.36
C LEU A 20 1.71 -0.11 -12.89
N THR A 21 0.83 -1.07 -13.13
CA THR A 21 -0.56 -0.82 -13.55
C THR A 21 -1.51 -0.80 -12.35
N ASP A 22 -2.75 -0.37 -12.62
CA ASP A 22 -3.85 -0.50 -11.67
C ASP A 22 -4.07 -1.96 -11.22
N LYS A 23 -3.74 -2.97 -12.04
CA LYS A 23 -3.88 -4.38 -11.64
C LYS A 23 -2.79 -4.78 -10.64
N ASP A 24 -1.56 -4.35 -10.87
CA ASP A 24 -0.42 -4.70 -10.01
C ASP A 24 -0.59 -4.08 -8.63
N VAL A 25 -0.93 -2.79 -8.57
CA VAL A 25 -1.18 -2.09 -7.31
C VAL A 25 -2.40 -2.67 -6.58
N ALA A 26 -3.45 -3.08 -7.31
CA ALA A 26 -4.59 -3.74 -6.70
C ALA A 26 -4.21 -5.07 -6.04
N LEU A 27 -3.33 -5.87 -6.67
CA LEU A 27 -2.83 -7.12 -6.09
C LEU A 27 -2.00 -6.85 -4.82
N ILE A 28 -1.13 -5.85 -4.83
CA ILE A 28 -0.30 -5.48 -3.66
C ILE A 28 -1.18 -5.06 -2.48
N LEU A 29 -2.24 -4.28 -2.74
CA LEU A 29 -3.16 -3.79 -1.72
C LEU A 29 -4.23 -4.82 -1.33
N GLY A 30 -4.29 -5.98 -2.00
CA GLY A 30 -5.31 -7.00 -1.76
C GLY A 30 -6.73 -6.56 -2.13
N ILE A 31 -6.88 -5.66 -3.11
CA ILE A 31 -8.18 -5.11 -3.55
C ILE A 31 -8.53 -5.56 -4.97
N LYS A 32 -9.82 -5.48 -5.31
CA LYS A 32 -10.28 -5.85 -6.65
C LYS A 32 -9.89 -4.78 -7.68
N PRO A 33 -9.24 -5.12 -8.81
CA PRO A 33 -8.79 -4.15 -9.80
C PRO A 33 -9.90 -3.25 -10.37
N SER A 34 -11.13 -3.78 -10.48
CA SER A 34 -12.29 -3.01 -10.95
C SER A 34 -12.65 -1.82 -10.05
N GLY A 35 -12.30 -1.89 -8.77
CA GLY A 35 -12.55 -0.83 -7.79
C GLY A 35 -11.49 0.27 -7.74
N MET A 36 -10.35 0.08 -8.42
CA MET A 36 -9.21 1.03 -8.39
C MET A 36 -9.62 2.41 -8.88
N ARG A 37 -10.30 2.48 -10.04
CA ARG A 37 -10.74 3.74 -10.62
C ARG A 37 -11.65 4.51 -9.65
N GLN A 38 -12.66 3.84 -9.09
CA GLN A 38 -13.60 4.48 -8.17
C GLN A 38 -12.90 4.93 -6.87
N ARG A 39 -12.02 4.09 -6.29
CA ARG A 39 -11.26 4.45 -5.10
C ARG A 39 -10.33 5.64 -5.31
N ARG A 40 -9.70 5.75 -6.48
CA ARG A 40 -8.85 6.90 -6.81
C ARG A 40 -9.57 8.23 -6.69
N TYR A 41 -10.85 8.28 -7.06
CA TYR A 41 -11.66 9.50 -6.97
C TYR A 41 -12.35 9.66 -5.62
N LYS A 42 -12.78 8.55 -4.99
CA LYS A 42 -13.59 8.60 -3.76
C LYS A 42 -12.76 8.63 -2.48
N TYR A 43 -11.60 7.98 -2.49
CA TYR A 43 -10.70 7.79 -1.34
C TYR A 43 -9.23 7.83 -1.80
N PRO A 44 -8.76 8.97 -2.34
CA PRO A 44 -7.41 9.09 -2.88
C PRO A 44 -6.31 8.75 -1.86
N GLU A 45 -6.56 8.97 -0.55
CA GLU A 45 -5.64 8.65 0.54
C GLU A 45 -5.39 7.14 0.74
N THR A 46 -6.23 6.29 0.14
CA THR A 46 -6.13 4.82 0.26
C THR A 46 -5.32 4.17 -0.86
N LEU A 47 -4.86 4.95 -1.83
CA LEU A 47 -4.07 4.49 -2.96
C LEU A 47 -2.73 5.22 -3.01
N PRO A 48 -1.68 4.56 -3.53
CA PRO A 48 -0.42 5.24 -3.75
C PRO A 48 -0.54 6.31 -4.85
N PRO A 49 0.35 7.31 -4.85
CA PRO A 49 0.40 8.33 -5.88
C PRO A 49 0.52 7.71 -7.27
N SER A 50 -0.33 8.16 -8.20
CA SER A 50 -0.30 7.73 -9.59
C SER A 50 -0.11 8.90 -10.52
N PHE A 51 0.45 8.66 -11.69
CA PHE A 51 0.48 9.63 -12.76
C PHE A 51 -0.18 9.06 -14.03
N ARG A 52 -0.59 9.96 -14.92
CA ARG A 52 -1.13 9.56 -16.22
C ARG A 52 0.01 9.32 -17.20
N HIS A 53 0.00 8.15 -17.83
CA HIS A 53 0.85 7.82 -18.95
C HIS A 53 -0.04 7.51 -20.15
N GLY A 54 -0.24 8.50 -21.02
CA GLY A 54 -1.24 8.46 -22.08
C GLY A 54 -2.67 8.38 -21.51
N LYS A 55 -3.42 7.34 -21.90
CA LYS A 55 -4.81 7.12 -21.45
C LYS A 55 -4.93 6.31 -20.15
N SER A 56 -3.82 5.80 -19.63
CA SER A 56 -3.81 4.88 -18.48
C SER A 56 -3.12 5.50 -17.27
N HIS A 57 -3.59 5.12 -16.08
CA HIS A 57 -2.86 5.41 -14.84
C HIS A 57 -1.73 4.41 -14.65
N ARG A 58 -0.58 4.95 -14.25
CA ARG A 58 0.63 4.22 -13.97
C ARG A 58 1.20 4.65 -12.63
N TYR A 59 1.95 3.75 -12.02
CA TYR A 59 2.59 4.00 -10.74
C TYR A 59 4.07 3.70 -10.84
N ASP A 60 4.83 4.56 -10.17
CA ASP A 60 6.24 4.34 -9.97
C ASP A 60 6.42 3.31 -8.83
N PRO A 61 7.13 2.20 -9.06
CA PRO A 61 7.35 1.19 -8.04
C PRO A 61 8.09 1.72 -6.81
N GLU A 62 9.02 2.68 -6.95
CA GLU A 62 9.73 3.27 -5.81
C GLU A 62 8.79 4.11 -4.95
N VAL A 63 7.93 4.89 -5.60
CA VAL A 63 6.91 5.70 -4.91
C VAL A 63 5.88 4.83 -4.21
N VAL A 64 5.43 3.75 -4.86
CA VAL A 64 4.50 2.77 -4.25
C VAL A 64 5.13 2.11 -3.03
N LYS A 65 6.42 1.73 -3.10
CA LYS A 65 7.14 1.15 -1.96
C LYS A 65 7.24 2.13 -0.80
N ALA A 66 7.68 3.37 -1.06
CA ALA A 66 7.81 4.39 -0.03
C ALA A 66 6.46 4.67 0.65
N TRP A 67 5.37 4.73 -0.13
CA TRP A 67 4.02 4.90 0.40
C TRP A 67 3.57 3.73 1.28
N LEU A 68 3.87 2.49 0.88
CA LEU A 68 3.55 1.30 1.69
C LEU A 68 4.33 1.30 3.01
N GLU A 69 5.60 1.67 2.99
CA GLU A 69 6.43 1.79 4.20
C GLU A 69 5.93 2.89 5.14
N GLU A 70 5.46 4.01 4.60
CA GLU A 70 4.82 5.08 5.38
C GLU A 70 3.51 4.60 6.02
N LYS A 71 2.62 3.96 5.25
CA LYS A 71 1.36 3.42 5.79
C LYS A 71 1.58 2.32 6.83
N ARG A 72 2.61 1.51 6.67
CA ARG A 72 3.00 0.52 7.67
C ARG A 72 3.45 1.18 8.96
N ARG A 73 4.25 2.25 8.89
CA ARG A 73 4.65 3.05 10.07
C ARG A 73 3.45 3.69 10.76
N GLU A 74 2.58 4.38 10.01
CA GLU A 74 1.35 4.96 10.56
C GLU A 74 0.47 3.94 11.30
N CYS A 75 0.36 2.71 10.77
CA CYS A 75 -0.42 1.65 11.39
C CYS A 75 0.25 1.11 12.67
N GLN A 76 1.59 1.06 12.71
CA GLN A 76 2.36 0.68 13.90
C GLN A 76 2.25 1.74 15.00
N ASP A 77 2.34 3.03 14.67
CA ASP A 77 2.20 4.12 15.62
C ASP A 77 0.78 4.18 16.23
N LYS A 78 -0.25 3.89 15.43
CA LYS A 78 -1.64 3.77 15.93
C LYS A 78 -1.82 2.58 16.87
N ALA A 79 -1.16 1.46 16.61
CA ALA A 79 -1.22 0.28 17.48
C ALA A 79 -0.54 0.55 18.83
N VAL A 80 0.59 1.26 18.84
CA VAL A 80 1.30 1.68 20.06
C VAL A 80 0.48 2.70 20.86
N GLY A 81 -0.16 3.66 20.20
CA GLY A 81 -1.03 4.65 20.84
C GLY A 81 -2.26 4.05 21.53
N LEU A 82 -2.87 3.02 20.94
CA LEU A 82 -3.98 2.27 21.54
C LEU A 82 -3.55 1.39 22.73
N ALA A 83 -2.34 0.83 22.70
CA ALA A 83 -1.78 0.09 23.83
C ALA A 83 -1.53 1.00 25.04
N LEU A 84 -1.05 2.22 24.83
CA LEU A 84 -0.83 3.22 25.90
C LEU A 84 -2.14 3.74 26.52
N GLN A 85 -3.22 3.86 25.75
CA GLN A 85 -4.52 4.30 26.29
C GLN A 85 -5.19 3.24 27.17
N ARG A 86 -4.98 1.94 26.90
CA ARG A 86 -5.54 0.84 27.72
C ARG A 86 -4.82 0.67 29.07
N GLY A 87 -3.60 1.18 29.22
CA GLY A 87 -2.83 1.12 30.47
C GLY A 87 -3.21 2.16 31.54
N LYS A 88 -3.98 3.22 31.18
CA LYS A 88 -4.35 4.30 32.10
C LYS A 88 -5.68 4.10 32.85
N ARG A 89 -6.44 3.04 32.58
CA ARG A 89 -7.76 2.75 33.19
C ARG A 89 -7.74 1.71 34.31
N ARG A 90 -6.61 1.50 34.99
CA ARG A 90 -6.51 0.62 36.17
C ARG A 90 -5.69 1.27 37.28
N ARG A 91 -6.20 2.36 37.85
CA ARG A 91 -5.91 2.81 39.21
C ARG A 91 -7.16 3.51 39.75
N THR A 92 -8.02 2.72 40.35
CA THR A 92 -8.94 3.10 41.42
C THR A 92 -8.76 2.07 42.50
#